data_AF-A0A6I9P0W2-F1
#
_entry.id   AF-A0A6I9P0W2-F1
#
_cell.length_a   1.000
_cell.length_b   1.000
_cell.length_c   1.000
_cell.angle_alpha   90.00
_cell.angle_beta   90.00
_cell.angle_gamma   90.00
#
_symmetry.space_group_name_H-M   'P 1'
#
loop_
_entity.id
_entity.type
_entity.pdbx_description
1 polymer ?
#
loop_
_entity_poly.entity_id
_entity_poly.type
_entity_poly.pdbx_seq_one_letter_code
_entity_poly.pdbx_strand_id
1 'polypeptide(L)'
;MGEIEERSERGTGESPERMMPYHRALPAEPKSKLYLGCLNKPQLILISVAAGLVPLIIIITVAAVLATKSDSSTALPSFSTGGDMLDFLVQSGDISSPDGLMATWYHRANSKEEMNKALTSDAMILEADITLEGYGTANENPIPIMAHPPDIYSDNTLDQWMDAVLASRKGMKLDFKTLRSVGLSLDLLSQKSKNSSRGINRPVWVNADILLGPNAPAFLPTVNGT
;
A
#
# COMPACT_ATOMS: atom_id res chain seq x y z
N MET A 1 -25.14 15.27 -80.36
CA MET A 1 -23.98 14.91 -79.51
C MET A 1 -24.34 13.66 -78.71
N GLY A 2 -23.35 12.86 -78.31
CA GLY A 2 -23.56 11.63 -77.53
C GLY A 2 -23.83 11.88 -76.04
N GLU A 3 -23.70 10.90 -75.14
CA GLU A 3 -22.98 9.61 -75.22
C GLU A 3 -23.49 8.60 -74.15
N ILE A 4 -23.30 7.28 -74.36
CA ILE A 4 -23.05 6.21 -73.33
C ILE A 4 -24.22 5.85 -72.35
N GLU A 5 -24.45 4.64 -71.81
CA GLU A 5 -23.81 3.29 -71.88
C GLU A 5 -24.80 2.21 -72.45
N GLU A 6 -25.15 0.99 -71.99
CA GLU A 6 -24.84 0.07 -70.84
C GLU A 6 -25.20 -1.41 -71.24
N ARG A 7 -24.82 -2.39 -70.39
CA ARG A 7 -25.52 -3.67 -70.09
C ARG A 7 -25.37 -4.97 -70.94
N SER A 8 -24.38 -5.77 -70.53
CA SER A 8 -24.39 -7.24 -70.22
C SER A 8 -25.53 -8.17 -70.73
N GLU A 9 -25.19 -9.34 -71.35
CA GLU A 9 -25.40 -10.71 -70.77
C GLU A 9 -25.00 -11.95 -71.68
N ARG A 10 -24.40 -12.97 -71.03
CA ARG A 10 -24.31 -14.47 -71.23
C ARG A 10 -24.77 -15.27 -72.49
N GLY A 11 -24.01 -16.37 -72.76
CA GLY A 11 -24.48 -17.70 -73.29
C GLY A 11 -23.88 -18.19 -74.65
N THR A 12 -23.74 -19.49 -75.03
CA THR A 12 -23.90 -20.84 -74.40
C THR A 12 -23.30 -22.00 -75.29
N GLY A 13 -22.78 -23.09 -74.68
CA GLY A 13 -22.62 -24.48 -75.24
C GLY A 13 -21.48 -24.78 -76.26
N GLU A 14 -21.01 -26.02 -76.53
CA GLU A 14 -21.14 -27.37 -75.87
C GLU A 14 -19.95 -28.33 -76.27
N SER A 15 -19.98 -29.65 -75.95
CA SER A 15 -18.83 -30.64 -75.96
C SER A 15 -19.04 -31.83 -76.97
N PRO A 16 -18.40 -33.06 -76.97
CA PRO A 16 -17.36 -33.72 -76.11
C PRO A 16 -16.28 -34.69 -76.75
N GLU A 17 -15.24 -34.99 -75.93
CA GLU A 17 -14.44 -36.25 -75.70
C GLU A 17 -13.98 -37.31 -76.74
N ARG A 18 -12.74 -37.83 -76.55
CA ARG A 18 -12.42 -39.28 -76.27
C ARG A 18 -11.03 -39.49 -75.59
N MET A 19 -10.87 -40.56 -74.78
CA MET A 19 -9.68 -40.90 -73.94
C MET A 19 -8.76 -42.04 -74.48
N MET A 20 -7.52 -42.17 -73.93
CA MET A 20 -6.96 -43.34 -73.18
C MET A 20 -5.40 -43.33 -73.13
N PRO A 21 -4.69 -44.07 -72.24
CA PRO A 21 -5.09 -44.74 -70.98
C PRO A 21 -4.23 -44.34 -69.74
N TYR A 22 -4.49 -44.95 -68.57
CA TYR A 22 -3.79 -44.72 -67.29
C TYR A 22 -2.78 -45.82 -66.92
N HIS A 23 -1.67 -45.46 -66.25
CA HIS A 23 -0.92 -46.35 -65.34
C HIS A 23 -1.21 -45.98 -63.87
N ARG A 24 -1.31 -46.98 -62.99
CA ARG A 24 -1.75 -46.82 -61.60
C ARG A 24 -0.61 -47.07 -60.61
N ALA A 25 -0.06 -46.00 -60.03
CA ALA A 25 0.79 -46.09 -58.85
C ALA A 25 -0.08 -46.14 -57.57
N LEU A 26 0.38 -46.86 -56.55
CA LEU A 26 -0.22 -46.84 -55.22
C LEU A 26 0.26 -45.60 -54.43
N PRO A 27 -0.60 -44.93 -53.65
CA PRO A 27 -0.18 -43.81 -52.81
C PRO A 27 0.70 -44.29 -51.66
N ALA A 28 1.72 -43.51 -51.31
CA ALA A 28 2.58 -43.78 -50.16
C ALA A 28 1.96 -43.24 -48.87
N GLU A 29 2.02 -44.02 -47.80
CA GLU A 29 1.58 -43.63 -46.45
C GLU A 29 2.26 -42.32 -45.97
N PRO A 30 1.50 -41.34 -45.45
CA PRO A 30 2.05 -40.05 -45.03
C PRO A 30 2.84 -40.18 -43.72
N LYS A 31 4.16 -40.40 -43.84
CA LYS A 31 5.09 -40.44 -42.71
C LYS A 31 4.91 -39.21 -41.80
N SER A 32 4.45 -39.46 -40.57
CA SER A 32 4.25 -38.42 -39.57
C SER A 32 5.60 -37.79 -39.19
N LYS A 33 5.72 -36.48 -39.41
CA LYS A 33 6.93 -35.74 -39.02
C LYS A 33 6.95 -35.59 -37.50
N LEU A 34 7.80 -36.38 -36.83
CA LEU A 34 8.24 -36.10 -35.48
C LEU A 34 9.18 -34.89 -35.46
N TYR A 35 9.10 -34.13 -34.37
CA TYR A 35 9.90 -32.95 -34.08
C TYR A 35 10.59 -33.20 -32.72
N LEU A 36 11.82 -32.71 -32.57
CA LEU A 36 12.67 -33.00 -31.39
C LEU A 36 12.87 -34.52 -31.09
N GLY A 37 12.70 -35.39 -32.08
CA GLY A 37 12.90 -36.83 -31.99
C GLY A 37 11.76 -37.63 -31.33
N CYS A 38 10.97 -37.03 -30.44
CA CYS A 38 9.95 -37.74 -29.66
C CYS A 38 8.53 -37.11 -29.69
N LEU A 39 8.37 -35.88 -30.18
CA LEU A 39 7.09 -35.15 -30.12
C LEU A 39 6.44 -35.01 -31.50
N ASN A 40 5.13 -35.20 -31.58
CA ASN A 40 4.35 -34.92 -32.77
C ASN A 40 3.82 -33.46 -32.76
N LYS A 41 3.30 -32.99 -33.91
CA LYS A 41 2.77 -31.61 -34.04
C LYS A 41 1.71 -31.25 -32.98
N PRO A 42 0.63 -32.03 -32.74
CA PRO A 42 -0.37 -31.65 -31.75
C PRO A 42 0.18 -31.65 -30.32
N GLN A 43 1.15 -32.52 -29.97
CA GLN A 43 1.83 -32.45 -28.67
C GLN A 43 2.62 -31.14 -28.50
N LEU A 44 3.34 -30.68 -29.52
CA LEU A 44 4.06 -29.39 -29.46
C LEU A 44 3.10 -28.20 -29.33
N ILE A 45 1.96 -28.23 -30.02
CA ILE A 45 0.91 -27.20 -29.90
C ILE A 45 0.30 -27.22 -28.49
N LEU A 46 0.03 -28.40 -27.93
CA LEU A 46 -0.49 -28.54 -26.57
C LEU A 46 0.51 -28.01 -25.52
N ILE A 47 1.80 -28.31 -25.68
CA ILE A 47 2.86 -27.82 -24.78
C ILE A 47 3.02 -26.30 -24.87
N SER A 48 3.03 -25.71 -26.07
CA SER A 48 3.15 -24.24 -26.21
C SER A 48 1.92 -23.49 -25.70
N VAL A 49 0.72 -24.04 -25.93
CA VAL A 49 -0.54 -23.50 -25.37
C VAL A 49 -0.54 -23.60 -23.84
N ALA A 50 -0.12 -24.73 -23.26
CA ALA A 50 -0.02 -24.89 -21.81
C ALA A 50 1.02 -23.93 -21.20
N ALA A 51 2.21 -23.80 -21.82
CA ALA A 51 3.27 -22.90 -21.38
C ALA A 51 2.89 -21.42 -21.46
N GLY A 52 1.95 -21.03 -22.33
CA GLY A 52 1.39 -19.67 -22.36
C GLY A 52 0.22 -19.47 -21.38
N LEU A 53 -0.74 -20.39 -21.36
CA LEU A 53 -1.97 -20.22 -20.57
C LEU A 53 -1.77 -20.42 -19.07
N VAL A 54 -0.94 -21.36 -18.62
CA VAL A 54 -0.71 -21.60 -17.18
C VAL A 54 -0.15 -20.38 -16.46
N PRO A 55 0.96 -19.73 -16.89
CA PRO A 55 1.44 -18.52 -16.22
C PRO A 55 0.46 -17.35 -16.36
N LEU A 56 -0.27 -17.23 -17.48
CA LEU A 56 -1.30 -16.20 -17.63
C LEU A 56 -2.44 -16.37 -16.62
N ILE A 57 -2.92 -17.59 -16.41
CA ILE A 57 -3.94 -17.91 -15.40
C ILE A 57 -3.40 -17.64 -13.99
N ILE A 58 -2.14 -18.00 -13.70
CA ILE A 58 -1.51 -17.69 -12.40
C ILE A 58 -1.45 -16.16 -12.18
N ILE A 59 -1.00 -15.38 -13.17
CA ILE A 59 -0.97 -13.91 -13.09
C ILE A 59 -2.38 -13.34 -12.86
N ILE A 60 -3.40 -13.83 -13.60
CA ILE A 60 -4.78 -13.39 -13.43
C ILE A 60 -5.32 -13.74 -12.04
N THR A 61 -5.07 -14.95 -11.52
CA THR A 61 -5.54 -15.34 -10.18
C THR A 61 -4.81 -14.59 -9.07
N VAL A 62 -3.50 -14.35 -9.19
CA VAL A 62 -2.75 -13.54 -8.22
C VAL A 62 -3.21 -12.08 -8.26
N ALA A 63 -3.41 -11.50 -9.45
CA ALA A 63 -3.96 -10.15 -9.59
C ALA A 63 -5.39 -10.05 -9.02
N ALA A 64 -6.23 -11.05 -9.26
CA ALA A 64 -7.58 -11.11 -8.70
C ALA A 64 -7.57 -11.24 -7.17
N VAL A 65 -6.69 -12.06 -6.60
CA VAL A 65 -6.52 -12.20 -5.13
C VAL A 65 -5.96 -10.93 -4.50
N LEU A 66 -5.04 -10.21 -5.16
CA LEU A 66 -4.55 -8.91 -4.70
C LEU A 66 -5.62 -7.81 -4.84
N ALA A 67 -6.49 -7.89 -5.84
CA ALA A 67 -7.61 -6.97 -6.02
C ALA A 67 -8.76 -7.25 -5.03
N THR A 68 -9.04 -8.50 -4.65
CA THR A 68 -10.03 -8.84 -3.61
C THR A 68 -9.47 -8.75 -2.19
N LYS A 69 -8.15 -8.74 -2.04
CA LYS A 69 -7.44 -8.34 -0.80
C LYS A 69 -7.03 -6.86 -0.80
N SER A 70 -7.47 -6.07 -1.79
CA SER A 70 -7.53 -4.62 -1.60
C SER A 70 -8.69 -4.37 -0.65
N ASP A 71 -8.39 -3.89 0.56
CA ASP A 71 -9.35 -3.86 1.67
C ASP A 71 -10.69 -3.25 1.28
N SER A 72 -11.76 -3.70 1.96
CA SER A 72 -13.05 -3.00 2.00
C SER A 72 -12.90 -1.67 2.72
N SER A 73 -12.23 -0.75 2.03
CA SER A 73 -11.81 0.58 2.41
C SER A 73 -12.97 1.56 2.29
N THR A 74 -14.10 1.14 2.89
CA THR A 74 -15.10 2.00 3.49
C THR A 74 -14.35 3.14 4.17
N ALA A 75 -14.43 4.34 3.59
CA ALA A 75 -13.60 5.44 4.02
C ALA A 75 -13.89 5.71 5.50
N LEU A 76 -12.88 5.52 6.37
CA LEU A 76 -13.06 5.73 7.81
C LEU A 76 -13.70 7.12 8.02
N PRO A 77 -14.77 7.20 8.84
CA PRO A 77 -15.41 8.47 9.13
C PRO A 77 -14.37 9.46 9.65
N SER A 78 -14.43 10.71 9.19
CA SER A 78 -13.43 11.71 9.54
C SER A 78 -13.63 12.15 10.99
N PHE A 79 -12.88 11.54 11.89
CA PHE A 79 -12.94 11.83 13.32
C PHE A 79 -12.17 13.13 13.65
N SER A 80 -12.60 13.83 14.70
CA SER A 80 -11.97 15.10 15.11
C SER A 80 -10.59 14.87 15.73
N THR A 81 -9.59 15.64 15.30
CA THR A 81 -8.22 15.61 15.87
C THR A 81 -8.18 15.86 17.39
N GLY A 82 -9.19 16.56 17.93
CA GLY A 82 -9.36 16.82 19.36
C GLY A 82 -10.54 16.09 20.00
N GLY A 83 -11.04 15.00 19.40
CA GLY A 83 -12.02 14.11 20.02
C GLY A 83 -11.37 13.04 20.90
N ASP A 84 -12.17 12.19 21.54
CA ASP A 84 -11.67 11.13 22.42
C ASP A 84 -11.14 9.90 21.66
N MET A 85 -10.12 9.25 22.21
CA MET A 85 -9.45 8.09 21.60
C MET A 85 -10.26 6.80 21.70
N LEU A 86 -11.00 6.59 22.79
CA LEU A 86 -11.85 5.42 22.96
C LEU A 86 -13.09 5.54 22.07
N ASP A 87 -13.68 6.74 21.96
CA ASP A 87 -14.74 7.02 20.97
C ASP A 87 -14.26 6.78 19.52
N PHE A 88 -13.01 7.14 19.20
CA PHE A 88 -12.39 6.85 17.89
C PHE A 88 -12.23 5.34 17.64
N LEU A 89 -11.79 4.57 18.64
CA LEU A 89 -11.65 3.11 18.51
C LEU A 89 -13.01 2.39 18.43
N VAL A 90 -14.03 2.87 19.15
CA VAL A 90 -15.42 2.39 19.03
C VAL A 90 -15.96 2.67 17.62
N GLN A 91 -15.79 3.91 17.13
CA GLN A 91 -16.25 4.29 15.79
C GLN A 91 -15.49 3.57 14.66
N SER A 92 -14.22 3.22 14.88
CA SER A 92 -13.40 2.44 13.96
C SER A 92 -13.69 0.94 14.00
N GLY A 93 -14.48 0.48 14.97
CA GLY A 93 -14.86 -0.93 15.16
C GLY A 93 -13.79 -1.79 15.82
N ASP A 94 -12.76 -1.18 16.43
CA ASP A 94 -11.64 -1.88 17.04
C ASP A 94 -11.94 -2.30 18.51
N ILE A 95 -12.81 -1.57 19.21
CA ILE A 95 -13.34 -1.95 20.55
C ILE A 95 -14.87 -1.84 20.59
N SER A 96 -15.54 -2.63 21.43
CA SER A 96 -17.01 -2.70 21.48
C SER A 96 -17.69 -1.64 22.35
N SER A 97 -16.92 -0.95 23.19
CA SER A 97 -17.36 0.07 24.14
C SER A 97 -16.15 0.92 24.56
N PRO A 98 -16.34 2.16 25.07
CA PRO A 98 -15.23 3.03 25.46
C PRO A 98 -14.61 2.58 26.81
N ASP A 99 -13.97 1.41 26.79
CA ASP A 99 -13.22 0.83 27.91
C ASP A 99 -11.73 0.78 27.54
N GLY A 100 -10.90 1.48 28.34
CA GLY A 100 -9.45 1.51 28.15
C GLY A 100 -8.77 0.16 28.29
N LEU A 101 -9.40 -0.82 28.96
CA LEU A 101 -8.90 -2.20 29.05
C LEU A 101 -9.00 -2.97 27.72
N MET A 102 -9.80 -2.49 26.77
CA MET A 102 -9.89 -3.05 25.42
C MET A 102 -8.86 -2.45 24.45
N ALA A 103 -8.30 -1.28 24.77
CA ALA A 103 -7.39 -0.54 23.89
C ALA A 103 -5.95 -1.10 23.95
N THR A 104 -5.44 -1.60 22.84
CA THR A 104 -4.07 -2.17 22.75
C THR A 104 -3.06 -1.15 22.22
N TRP A 105 -1.83 -1.22 22.71
CA TRP A 105 -0.78 -0.22 22.49
C TRP A 105 0.52 -0.86 21.97
N TYR A 106 1.16 -0.23 20.99
CA TYR A 106 2.57 -0.51 20.64
C TYR A 106 3.44 0.64 21.17
N HIS A 107 4.32 0.32 22.12
CA HIS A 107 5.21 1.25 22.81
C HIS A 107 6.54 1.39 22.03
N ARG A 108 7.03 2.62 21.89
CA ARG A 108 8.29 2.98 21.19
C ARG A 108 8.38 2.49 19.74
N ALA A 109 7.38 2.82 18.94
CA ALA A 109 7.36 2.64 17.49
C ALA A 109 8.36 3.58 16.76
N ASN A 110 9.61 3.67 17.24
CA ASN A 110 10.50 4.80 17.01
C ASN A 110 11.27 4.72 15.68
N SER A 111 11.89 3.58 15.37
CA SER A 111 12.52 3.37 14.06
C SER A 111 11.48 3.05 12.98
N LYS A 112 11.86 3.08 11.70
CA LYS A 112 10.99 2.57 10.63
C LYS A 112 10.71 1.07 10.79
N GLU A 113 11.62 0.30 11.38
CA GLU A 113 11.40 -1.13 11.64
C GLU A 113 10.29 -1.33 12.69
N GLU A 114 10.39 -0.66 13.84
CA GLU A 114 9.40 -0.75 14.92
C GLU A 114 8.05 -0.16 14.52
N MET A 115 8.06 0.95 13.78
CA MET A 115 6.84 1.51 13.19
C MET A 115 6.15 0.50 12.25
N ASN A 116 6.89 -0.18 11.37
CA ASN A 116 6.30 -1.17 10.45
C ASN A 116 5.79 -2.43 11.18
N LYS A 117 6.49 -2.91 12.21
CA LYS A 117 6.00 -3.95 13.13
C LYS A 117 4.68 -3.52 13.78
N ALA A 118 4.63 -2.30 14.31
CA ALA A 118 3.45 -1.77 14.98
C ALA A 118 2.24 -1.64 14.04
N LEU A 119 2.46 -1.06 12.86
CA LEU A 119 1.43 -0.91 11.82
C LEU A 119 0.84 -2.25 11.35
N THR A 120 1.65 -3.32 11.32
CA THR A 120 1.22 -4.67 10.89
C THR A 120 0.73 -5.57 12.03
N SER A 121 0.86 -5.13 13.29
CA SER A 121 0.38 -5.85 14.48
C SER A 121 -1.10 -5.58 14.80
N ASP A 122 -1.66 -6.31 15.76
CA ASP A 122 -3.00 -6.07 16.32
C ASP A 122 -3.08 -4.90 17.32
N ALA A 123 -1.97 -4.18 17.57
CA ALA A 123 -1.97 -2.99 18.42
C ALA A 123 -2.83 -1.87 17.80
N MET A 124 -3.76 -1.29 18.56
CA MET A 124 -4.69 -0.27 18.05
C MET A 124 -4.06 1.13 17.98
N ILE A 125 -3.24 1.48 18.97
CA ILE A 125 -2.60 2.78 19.10
C ILE A 125 -1.08 2.63 19.03
N LEU A 126 -0.45 3.45 18.20
CA LEU A 126 1.00 3.55 18.10
C LEU A 126 1.51 4.69 18.99
N GLU A 127 2.52 4.38 19.77
CA GLU A 127 3.18 5.31 20.68
C GLU A 127 4.64 5.46 20.28
N ALA A 128 5.14 6.69 20.22
CA ALA A 128 6.53 6.96 19.86
C ALA A 128 7.08 8.22 20.55
N ASP A 129 8.38 8.16 20.88
CA ASP A 129 9.10 9.17 21.64
C ASP A 129 9.69 10.25 20.72
N ILE A 130 9.49 11.54 21.01
CA ILE A 130 9.95 12.65 20.16
C ILE A 130 11.10 13.43 20.81
N THR A 131 12.21 13.56 20.06
CA THR A 131 13.34 14.45 20.36
C THR A 131 13.77 15.24 19.12
N LEU A 132 14.86 16.00 19.20
CA LEU A 132 15.53 16.60 18.04
C LEU A 132 16.70 15.74 17.56
N GLU A 133 16.93 15.72 16.25
CA GLU A 133 18.12 15.09 15.68
C GLU A 133 19.39 15.76 16.23
N GLY A 134 20.31 14.96 16.78
CA GLY A 134 21.54 15.43 17.41
C GLY A 134 21.34 16.19 18.72
N TYR A 135 20.17 16.10 19.38
CA TYR A 135 19.82 16.86 20.59
C TYR A 135 20.94 16.93 21.64
N GLY A 136 21.28 18.15 22.06
CA GLY A 136 22.32 18.40 23.07
C GLY A 136 23.77 18.25 22.56
N THR A 137 23.99 18.10 21.25
CA THR A 137 25.32 18.04 20.63
C THR A 137 25.60 19.22 19.70
N ALA A 138 26.83 19.35 19.22
CA ALA A 138 27.20 20.33 18.19
C ALA A 138 26.56 20.08 16.81
N ASN A 139 25.95 18.92 16.61
CA ASN A 139 25.27 18.52 15.36
C ASN A 139 23.73 18.55 15.52
N GLU A 140 23.20 19.28 16.49
CA GLU A 140 21.77 19.39 16.71
C GLU A 140 21.06 20.13 15.57
N ASN A 141 20.09 19.46 14.93
CA ASN A 141 19.26 20.01 13.87
C ASN A 141 17.82 20.27 14.38
N PRO A 142 17.11 21.27 13.84
CA PRO A 142 15.71 21.58 14.20
C PRO A 142 14.72 20.61 13.53
N ILE A 143 15.02 19.31 13.54
CA ILE A 143 14.26 18.23 12.91
C ILE A 143 13.71 17.32 14.03
N PRO A 144 12.39 17.30 14.27
CA PRO A 144 11.79 16.34 15.19
C PRO A 144 11.91 14.91 14.65
N ILE A 145 12.51 14.04 15.45
CA ILE A 145 12.73 12.62 15.15
C ILE A 145 12.10 11.72 16.21
N MET A 146 11.84 10.49 15.82
CA MET A 146 11.30 9.46 16.71
C MET A 146 12.45 8.70 17.39
N ALA A 147 12.82 9.10 18.62
CA ALA A 147 13.86 8.48 19.43
C ALA A 147 13.69 8.75 20.94
N HIS A 148 14.14 7.78 21.75
CA HIS A 148 14.15 7.84 23.21
C HIS A 148 15.60 7.94 23.73
N PRO A 149 15.93 8.84 24.68
CA PRO A 149 17.26 8.88 25.30
C PRO A 149 17.74 7.50 25.80
N PRO A 150 19.00 7.10 25.54
CA PRO A 150 20.12 7.91 25.07
C PRO A 150 20.15 8.17 23.55
N ASP A 151 19.22 7.61 22.77
CA ASP A 151 19.21 7.80 21.32
C ASP A 151 18.80 9.23 20.94
N ILE A 152 19.66 9.90 20.19
CA ILE A 152 19.49 11.27 19.67
C ILE A 152 19.51 11.31 18.13
N TYR A 153 19.50 10.14 17.48
CA TYR A 153 19.38 9.97 16.03
C TYR A 153 18.38 8.84 15.77
N SER A 154 17.65 8.91 14.66
CA SER A 154 16.70 7.88 14.24
C SER A 154 16.68 7.82 12.72
N ASP A 155 16.32 6.67 12.16
CA ASP A 155 16.04 6.58 10.73
C ASP A 155 14.66 7.16 10.38
N ASN A 156 13.85 7.56 11.36
CA ASN A 156 12.47 7.99 11.18
C ASN A 156 12.21 9.41 11.76
N THR A 157 11.80 10.35 10.91
CA THR A 157 11.37 11.68 11.36
C THR A 157 9.91 11.64 11.83
N LEU A 158 9.49 12.61 12.66
CA LEU A 158 8.07 12.77 13.01
C LEU A 158 7.19 12.89 11.76
N ASP A 159 7.68 13.60 10.75
CA ASP A 159 6.97 13.83 9.48
C ASP A 159 6.69 12.51 8.73
N GLN A 160 7.72 11.67 8.59
CA GLN A 160 7.62 10.36 7.93
C GLN A 160 6.79 9.36 8.74
N TRP A 161 6.94 9.36 10.07
CA TRP A 161 6.17 8.51 10.97
C TRP A 161 4.68 8.83 10.89
N MET A 162 4.32 10.11 10.94
CA MET A 162 2.93 10.55 10.85
C MET A 162 2.28 10.16 9.52
N ASP A 163 2.99 10.25 8.40
CA ASP A 163 2.40 9.87 7.09
C ASP A 163 2.11 8.37 7.03
N ALA A 164 3.00 7.53 7.55
CA ALA A 164 2.78 6.08 7.63
C ALA A 164 1.62 5.72 8.57
N VAL A 165 1.50 6.39 9.73
CA VAL A 165 0.41 6.14 10.68
C VAL A 165 -0.93 6.68 10.15
N LEU A 166 -0.97 7.86 9.55
CA LEU A 166 -2.19 8.42 8.94
C LEU A 166 -2.68 7.62 7.72
N ALA A 167 -1.77 6.97 6.98
CA ALA A 167 -2.12 6.02 5.91
C ALA A 167 -2.78 4.72 6.43
N SER A 168 -2.66 4.42 7.72
CA SER A 168 -3.27 3.26 8.37
C SER A 168 -4.60 3.60 9.08
N ARG A 169 -5.21 2.63 9.78
CA ARG A 169 -6.32 2.86 10.71
C ARG A 169 -5.90 3.20 12.15
N LYS A 170 -4.62 3.09 12.50
CA LYS A 170 -4.13 3.15 13.89
C LYS A 170 -4.32 4.52 14.55
N GLY A 171 -4.57 4.54 15.86
CA GLY A 171 -4.46 5.74 16.70
C GLY A 171 -3.00 6.13 16.98
N MET A 172 -2.77 7.32 17.54
CA MET A 172 -1.41 7.82 17.78
C MET A 172 -1.23 8.59 19.10
N LYS A 173 -0.16 8.26 19.83
CA LYS A 173 0.39 9.01 20.99
C LYS A 173 1.81 9.47 20.67
N LEU A 174 2.06 10.75 20.91
CA LEU A 174 3.35 11.42 20.74
C LEU A 174 3.92 11.75 22.13
N ASP A 175 5.13 11.28 22.44
CA ASP A 175 5.70 11.39 23.79
C ASP A 175 7.00 12.22 23.82
N PHE A 176 6.89 13.48 24.26
CA PHE A 176 7.94 14.48 24.11
C PHE A 176 9.05 14.36 25.17
N LYS A 177 10.28 14.03 24.73
CA LYS A 177 11.46 13.89 25.61
C LYS A 177 12.32 15.16 25.73
N THR A 178 11.95 16.22 25.01
CA THR A 178 12.55 17.55 25.18
C THR A 178 11.57 18.65 24.81
N LEU A 179 11.53 19.72 25.62
CA LEU A 179 10.73 20.91 25.33
C LEU A 179 11.08 21.54 23.96
N ARG A 180 12.30 21.31 23.46
CA ARG A 180 12.78 21.92 22.20
C ARG A 180 12.22 21.27 20.94
N SER A 181 11.69 20.05 21.00
CA SER A 181 10.98 19.43 19.86
C SER A 181 9.50 19.80 19.81
N VAL A 182 8.90 20.27 20.91
CA VAL A 182 7.45 20.54 21.03
C VAL A 182 6.95 21.52 19.97
N GLY A 183 7.52 22.73 19.90
CA GLY A 183 7.05 23.76 18.95
C GLY A 183 7.11 23.31 17.49
N LEU A 184 8.27 22.80 17.06
CA LEU A 184 8.50 22.27 15.71
C LEU A 184 7.56 21.11 15.35
N SER A 185 7.16 20.31 16.35
CA SER A 185 6.21 19.20 16.17
C SER A 185 4.76 19.68 16.07
N LEU A 186 4.39 20.71 16.83
CA LEU A 186 3.09 21.38 16.72
C LEU A 186 2.94 22.09 15.36
N ASP A 187 4.02 22.67 14.83
CA ASP A 187 4.04 23.22 13.47
C ASP A 187 3.84 22.13 12.40
N LEU A 188 4.47 20.96 12.54
CA LEU A 188 4.25 19.81 11.65
C LEU A 188 2.81 19.25 11.74
N LEU A 189 2.26 19.13 12.96
CA LEU A 189 0.85 18.78 13.19
C LEU A 189 -0.10 19.78 12.51
N SER A 190 0.18 21.08 12.65
CA SER A 190 -0.62 22.14 12.01
C SER A 190 -0.53 22.09 10.48
N GLN A 191 0.66 21.81 9.92
CA GLN A 191 0.86 21.66 8.49
C GLN A 191 0.11 20.45 7.93
N LYS A 192 0.25 19.26 8.54
CA LYS A 192 -0.47 18.05 8.10
C LYS A 192 -1.99 18.21 8.22
N SER A 193 -2.47 18.88 9.26
CA SER A 193 -3.90 19.20 9.43
C SER A 193 -4.46 20.19 8.39
N LYS A 194 -3.62 20.99 7.72
CA LYS A 194 -4.03 22.00 6.71
C LYS A 194 -3.78 21.55 5.27
N ASN A 195 -2.71 20.80 5.04
CA ASN A 195 -2.16 20.54 3.70
C ASN A 195 -2.43 19.12 3.18
N SER A 196 -2.80 18.17 4.06
CA SER A 196 -3.22 16.83 3.64
C SER A 196 -4.64 16.85 3.08
N SER A 197 -4.88 16.15 1.97
CA SER A 197 -6.22 15.98 1.36
C SER A 197 -7.22 15.22 2.23
N ARG A 198 -6.76 14.57 3.32
CA ARG A 198 -7.59 13.95 4.37
C ARG A 198 -7.41 14.62 5.74
N GLY A 199 -6.59 15.67 5.84
CA GLY A 199 -6.18 16.27 7.11
C GLY A 199 -5.50 15.27 8.06
N ILE A 200 -5.63 15.56 9.36
CA ILE A 200 -5.54 14.55 10.42
C ILE A 200 -7.00 14.19 10.75
N ASN A 201 -7.33 12.89 10.75
CA ASN A 201 -8.72 12.40 10.80
C ASN A 201 -9.01 11.49 12.00
N ARG A 202 -8.23 11.62 13.07
CA ARG A 202 -8.28 10.85 14.32
C ARG A 202 -7.60 11.61 15.46
N PRO A 203 -7.84 11.24 16.73
CA PRO A 203 -7.20 11.89 17.87
C PRO A 203 -5.68 11.77 17.85
N VAL A 204 -5.01 12.84 18.26
CA VAL A 204 -3.57 12.84 18.54
C VAL A 204 -3.38 13.02 20.04
N TRP A 205 -2.95 11.97 20.73
CA TRP A 205 -2.55 12.10 22.13
C TRP A 205 -1.15 12.67 22.24
N VAL A 206 -0.95 13.56 23.21
CA VAL A 206 0.33 14.21 23.50
C VAL A 206 0.68 13.96 24.96
N ASN A 207 1.82 13.31 25.20
CA ASN A 207 2.44 13.21 26.52
C ASN A 207 3.67 14.12 26.58
N ALA A 208 3.82 14.85 27.68
CA ALA A 208 4.97 15.72 27.93
C ALA A 208 5.07 15.98 29.44
N ASP A 209 6.30 16.13 29.96
CA ASP A 209 6.52 16.50 31.36
C ASP A 209 5.94 17.89 31.68
N ILE A 210 5.19 18.00 32.77
CA ILE A 210 4.61 19.27 33.25
C ILE A 210 5.67 20.02 34.06
N LEU A 211 6.46 20.83 33.37
CA LEU A 211 7.52 21.65 33.98
C LEU A 211 6.96 22.90 34.69
N LEU A 212 7.69 23.38 35.71
CA LEU A 212 7.39 24.62 36.41
C LEU A 212 7.49 25.83 35.46
N GLY A 213 6.40 26.59 35.33
CA GLY A 213 6.34 27.77 34.46
C GLY A 213 7.17 28.97 34.97
N PRO A 214 7.40 30.00 34.12
CA PRO A 214 8.35 31.10 34.38
C PRO A 214 7.96 32.09 35.51
N ASN A 215 6.92 31.80 36.29
CA ASN A 215 6.54 32.53 37.51
C ASN A 215 6.35 31.59 38.72
N ALA A 216 6.81 30.33 38.64
CA ALA A 216 6.80 29.42 39.77
C ALA A 216 7.75 29.89 40.88
N PRO A 217 7.33 29.92 42.16
CA PRO A 217 8.23 30.23 43.26
C PRO A 217 9.38 29.22 43.35
N ALA A 218 10.62 29.69 43.47
CA ALA A 218 11.83 28.87 43.45
C ALA A 218 11.99 27.89 44.64
N PHE A 219 11.03 27.85 45.56
CA PHE A 219 10.95 26.85 46.64
C PHE A 219 10.09 25.62 46.27
N LEU A 220 9.36 25.66 45.14
CA LEU A 220 8.64 24.49 44.64
C LEU A 220 9.66 23.49 44.05
N PRO A 221 9.68 22.22 44.51
CA PRO A 221 10.52 21.20 43.89
C PRO A 221 10.03 20.90 42.47
N THR A 222 10.94 20.61 41.55
CA THR A 222 10.59 20.12 40.22
C THR A 222 9.89 18.77 40.34
N VAL A 223 8.62 18.70 39.93
CA VAL A 223 7.87 17.45 39.87
C VAL A 223 8.18 16.77 38.54
N ASN A 224 9.28 16.01 38.48
CA ASN A 224 9.54 15.12 37.37
C ASN A 224 8.56 13.94 37.41
N GLY A 225 8.00 13.54 36.28
CA GLY A 225 7.05 12.42 36.16
C GLY A 225 7.70 11.04 36.00
N THR A 226 8.98 10.91 36.36
CA THR A 226 9.88 9.77 36.06
C THR A 226 10.18 8.91 37.28
#